data_AF-A0A924BM87-F1
#
_entry.id   AF-A0A924BM87-F1
#
_cell.length_a   1.000
_cell.length_b   1.000
_cell.length_c   1.000
_cell.angle_alpha   90.00
_cell.angle_beta   90.00
_cell.angle_gamma   90.00
#
_symmetry.space_group_name_H-M   'P 1'
#
loop_
_entity.id
_entity.type
_entity.pdbx_description
1 polymer ?
#
loop_
_entity_poly.entity_id
_entity_poly.type
_entity_poly.pdbx_seq_one_letter_code
_entity_poly.pdbx_strand_id
1 'polypeptide(L)' 'MSSSSTQFDESHDYLIIGGGSAGCALAGRLSEDSSLRVAV' A
#
# COMPACT_ATOMS: atom_id res chain seq x y z
N MET A 1 21.25 10.39 21.87
CA MET A 1 20.76 10.79 20.53
C MET A 1 20.14 9.55 19.90
N SER A 2 18.82 9.37 20.05
CA SER A 2 18.11 8.30 19.34
C SER A 2 17.82 8.81 17.94
N SER A 3 18.58 8.34 16.97
CA SER A 3 18.31 8.58 15.55
C SER A 3 17.09 7.74 15.18
N SER A 4 15.89 8.33 15.27
CA SER A 4 14.67 7.71 14.75
C SER A 4 14.72 7.74 13.22
N SER A 5 15.41 6.77 12.63
CA SER A 5 15.34 6.50 11.19
C SER A 5 13.95 5.94 10.89
N THR A 6 13.19 6.61 10.02
CA THR A 6 11.95 6.04 9.48
C THR A 6 12.29 4.74 8.76
N GLN A 7 11.81 3.62 9.30
CA GLN A 7 12.03 2.29 8.73
C GLN A 7 10.94 2.03 7.69
N PHE A 8 11.31 1.78 6.44
CA PHE A 8 10.39 1.56 5.31
C PHE A 8 10.39 0.10 4.83
N ASP A 9 10.72 -0.84 5.71
CA ASP A 9 10.85 -2.27 5.38
C ASP A 9 9.50 -3.00 5.48
N GLU A 10 8.49 -2.51 4.75
CA GLU A 10 7.17 -3.16 4.66
C GLU A 10 6.95 -3.70 3.25
N SER A 11 6.81 -5.02 3.14
CA SER A 11 6.54 -5.68 1.85
C SER A 11 5.06 -5.61 1.51
N HIS A 12 4.77 -5.25 0.26
CA HIS A 12 3.42 -5.21 -0.29
C HIS A 12 3.39 -6.01 -1.58
N ASP A 13 2.27 -6.68 -1.84
CA ASP A 13 2.07 -7.41 -3.09
C ASP A 13 1.76 -6.44 -4.24
N TYR A 14 1.12 -5.31 -3.92
CA TYR A 14 0.82 -4.24 -4.87
C TYR A 14 1.06 -2.85 -4.25
N LEU A 15 1.73 -1.98 -5.01
CA LEU A 15 1.88 -0.56 -4.73
C LEU A 15 1.23 0.26 -5.85
N ILE A 16 0.15 0.96 -5.53
CA ILE A 16 -0.58 1.82 -6.46
C ILE A 16 -0.06 3.24 -6.29
N ILE A 17 0.48 3.83 -7.35
CA ILE A 17 0.96 5.22 -7.30
C ILE A 17 -0.18 6.16 -7.73
N GLY A 18 -0.84 6.76 -6.74
CA GLY A 18 -1.85 7.80 -6.92
C GLY A 18 -3.27 7.38 -6.53
N GLY A 19 -3.79 7.97 -5.45
CA GLY A 19 -5.14 7.75 -4.91
C GLY A 19 -6.27 8.50 -5.63
N GLY A 20 -6.23 8.56 -6.96
CA GLY A 20 -7.33 9.08 -7.78
C GLY A 20 -8.51 8.09 -7.89
N SER A 21 -9.52 8.41 -8.69
CA SER A 21 -10.70 7.55 -8.89
C SER A 21 -10.34 6.13 -9.34
N ALA A 22 -9.44 6.00 -10.31
CA ALA A 22 -8.94 4.71 -10.77
C ALA A 22 -8.11 3.98 -9.70
N GLY A 23 -7.27 4.72 -8.95
CA GLY A 23 -6.44 4.16 -7.88
C GLY A 23 -7.27 3.57 -6.74
N CYS A 24 -8.28 4.31 -6.27
CA CYS A 24 -9.19 3.83 -5.22
C CYS A 24 -10.05 2.64 -5.68
N ALA A 25 -10.53 2.66 -6.92
CA ALA A 25 -11.32 1.55 -7.46
C ALA A 25 -10.47 0.26 -7.57
N LEU A 26 -9.22 0.37 -8.06
CA LEU A 26 -8.30 -0.74 -8.13
C LEU A 26 -7.92 -1.27 -6.74
N ALA A 27 -7.57 -0.38 -5.81
CA ALA A 27 -7.23 -0.74 -4.44
C ALA A 27 -8.37 -1.50 -3.76
N GLY A 28 -9.61 -0.99 -3.88
CA GLY A 28 -10.79 -1.65 -3.32
C GLY A 28 -11.00 -3.06 -3.87
N ARG A 29 -10.76 -3.28 -5.17
CA ARG A 29 -10.88 -4.63 -5.78
C ARG A 29 -9.79 -5.58 -5.33
N LEU A 30 -8.54 -5.12 -5.24
CA LEU A 30 -7.43 -5.95 -4.76
C LEU A 30 -7.61 -6.29 -3.27
N SER A 31 -8.13 -5.36 -2.47
CA SER A 31 -8.40 -5.58 -1.04
C SER A 31 -9.58 -6.52 -0.74
N GLU A 32 -10.38 -6.93 -1.74
CA GLU A 32 -11.39 -7.99 -1.57
C GLU A 32 -10.74 -9.35 -1.29
N ASP A 33 -9.49 -9.55 -1.71
CA ASP A 33 -8.68 -10.72 -1.36
C ASP A 33 -7.85 -10.42 -0.10
N SER A 34 -8.19 -11.05 1.02
CA SER A 34 -7.51 -10.85 2.30
C SER A 34 -6.08 -11.38 2.36
N SER A 35 -5.63 -12.12 1.35
CA SER A 35 -4.24 -12.57 1.25
C SER A 35 -3.30 -11.50 0.69
N LEU A 36 -3.85 -10.45 0.06
CA LEU A 36 -3.07 -9.39 -0.59
C LEU A 36 -2.84 -8.19 0.34
N ARG A 37 -1.59 -7.70 0.37
CA ARG A 37 -1.20 -6.44 1.01
C ARG A 37 -1.06 -5.35 -0.04
N VAL A 38 -1.93 -4.35 0.04
CA VAL A 38 -2.06 -3.26 -0.94
C VAL A 38 -1.77 -1.92 -0.28
N ALA A 39 -0.91 -1.10 -0.90
CA ALA A 39 -0.65 0.29 -0.54
C ALA A 39 -1.01 1.23 -1.70
N VAL A 40 -1.51 2.44 -1.38
CA VAL A 40 -1.94 3.49 -2.32
C VAL A 40 -1.29 4.82 -2.00
#